data_AF-A0AAD2U7U9-F1
#
_entry.id   AF-A0AAD2U7U9-F1
#
_cell.length_a   1.000
_cell.length_b   1.000
_cell.length_c   1.000
_cell.angle_alpha   90.00
_cell.angle_beta   90.00
_cell.angle_gamma   90.00
#
_symmetry.space_group_name_H-M   'P 1'
#
loop_
_entity.id
_entity.type
_entity.pdbx_description
1 polymer ?
#
loop_
_entity_poly.entity_id
_entity_poly.type
_entity_poly.pdbx_seq_one_letter_code
_entity_poly.pdbx_strand_id
1 'polypeptide(L)'
;MDKQFVIEKIKEALIEAFNTVRHKQPEINFCAYGLYSDADAITICPAQNSCIHLNKMIENDPDDKEYYRWSPSEWSHESKGGESFKEISLYLRANAELIKSSDEYDQFKFDVYQSSILALKSLKEESFFLIWIGMV
;
A
#
# COMPACT_ATOMS: atom_id res chain seq x y z
N MET A 1 -9.39 -17.55 6.33
CA MET A 1 -9.57 -16.14 5.97
C MET A 1 -10.37 -16.04 4.68
N ASP A 2 -11.34 -15.14 4.59
CA ASP A 2 -12.08 -14.89 3.35
C ASP A 2 -11.25 -13.96 2.44
N LYS A 3 -10.70 -14.51 1.36
CA LYS A 3 -9.79 -13.76 0.47
C LYS A 3 -10.52 -12.67 -0.32
N GLN A 4 -11.76 -12.92 -0.74
CA GLN A 4 -12.51 -11.95 -1.54
C GLN A 4 -12.84 -10.72 -0.69
N PHE A 5 -13.31 -10.95 0.55
CA PHE A 5 -13.52 -9.89 1.53
C PHE A 5 -12.25 -9.06 1.77
N VAL A 6 -11.11 -9.72 1.96
CA VAL A 6 -9.82 -9.04 2.19
C VAL A 6 -9.42 -8.18 0.99
N ILE A 7 -9.55 -8.69 -0.24
CA ILE A 7 -9.24 -7.94 -1.46
C ILE A 7 -10.12 -6.68 -1.55
N GLU A 8 -11.43 -6.81 -1.35
CA GLU A 8 -12.38 -5.70 -1.41
C GLU A 8 -12.08 -4.65 -0.34
N LYS A 9 -11.83 -5.07 0.90
CA LYS A 9 -11.50 -4.15 2.00
C LYS A 9 -10.16 -3.45 1.81
N ILE A 10 -9.14 -4.14 1.31
CA ILE A 10 -7.87 -3.49 0.95
C ILE A 10 -8.11 -2.45 -0.15
N LYS A 11 -8.94 -2.77 -1.15
CA LYS A 11 -9.24 -1.86 -2.25
C LYS A 11 -9.99 -0.60 -1.79
N GLU A 12 -11.00 -0.76 -0.92
CA GLU A 12 -11.70 0.37 -0.28
C GLU A 12 -10.72 1.27 0.46
N ALA A 13 -9.88 0.69 1.32
CA ALA A 13 -8.88 1.41 2.10
C ALA A 13 -7.82 2.11 1.22
N LEU A 14 -7.39 1.48 0.12
CA LEU A 14 -6.49 2.07 -0.87
C LEU A 14 -7.08 3.34 -1.48
N ILE A 15 -8.33 3.28 -1.95
CA ILE A 15 -9.01 4.43 -2.56
C ILE A 15 -9.11 5.59 -1.56
N GLU A 16 -9.56 5.29 -0.34
CA GLU A 16 -9.74 6.29 0.71
C GLU A 16 -8.40 6.94 1.12
N ALA A 17 -7.37 6.13 1.36
CA ALA A 17 -6.05 6.62 1.73
C ALA A 17 -5.42 7.47 0.63
N PHE A 18 -5.50 7.01 -0.63
CA PHE A 18 -4.99 7.73 -1.79
C PHE A 18 -5.67 9.11 -1.92
N ASN A 19 -7.00 9.14 -1.92
CA ASN A 19 -7.77 10.37 -2.05
C ASN A 19 -7.51 11.33 -0.88
N THR A 20 -7.41 10.80 0.35
CA THR A 20 -7.15 11.60 1.55
C THR A 20 -5.85 12.37 1.46
N VAL A 21 -4.78 11.73 1.00
CA VAL A 21 -3.47 12.37 0.86
C VAL A 21 -3.50 13.38 -0.29
N ARG A 22 -4.03 13.00 -1.46
CA ARG A 22 -4.05 13.91 -2.62
C ARG A 22 -4.93 15.13 -2.42
N HIS A 23 -6.06 15.00 -1.72
CA HIS A 23 -6.89 16.16 -1.38
C HIS A 23 -6.20 17.12 -0.40
N LYS A 24 -5.34 16.63 0.49
CA LYS A 24 -4.58 17.46 1.43
C LYS A 24 -3.40 18.18 0.76
N GLN A 25 -2.87 17.60 -0.32
CA GLN A 25 -1.67 18.08 -1.01
C GLN A 25 -1.85 17.99 -2.54
N PRO A 26 -2.81 18.73 -3.12
CA PRO A 26 -3.14 18.64 -4.54
C PRO A 26 -2.00 19.07 -5.47
N GLU A 27 -1.07 19.88 -4.97
CA GLU A 27 0.10 20.37 -5.70
C GLU A 27 1.23 19.34 -5.85
N ILE A 28 1.21 18.27 -5.06
CA ILE A 28 2.27 17.26 -5.10
C ILE A 28 2.07 16.34 -6.31
N ASN A 29 3.09 16.32 -7.17
CA ASN A 29 3.19 15.33 -8.23
C ASN A 29 3.71 13.99 -7.67
N PHE A 30 2.79 13.05 -7.43
CA PHE A 30 3.09 11.70 -6.98
C PHE A 30 3.43 10.76 -8.16
N CYS A 31 4.48 9.96 -8.01
CA CYS A 31 4.95 8.98 -9.01
C CYS A 31 4.85 7.52 -8.58
N ALA A 32 4.60 7.26 -7.29
CA ALA A 32 4.47 5.91 -6.78
C ALA A 32 3.37 5.81 -5.73
N TYR A 33 2.68 4.68 -5.73
CA TYR A 33 1.73 4.27 -4.70
C TYR A 33 1.87 2.79 -4.45
N GLY A 34 1.90 2.39 -3.18
CA GLY A 34 2.20 1.01 -2.80
C GLY A 34 1.67 0.68 -1.43
N LEU A 35 1.68 -0.62 -1.15
CA LEU A 35 1.37 -1.20 0.15
C LEU A 35 2.62 -1.88 0.69
N TYR A 36 2.74 -1.87 2.00
CA TYR A 36 3.68 -2.70 2.74
C TYR A 36 2.98 -3.19 4.00
N SER A 37 3.63 -4.15 4.66
CA SER A 37 3.07 -4.83 5.81
C SER A 37 4.16 -5.15 6.81
N ASP A 38 3.77 -5.45 8.05
CA ASP A 38 4.69 -5.96 9.06
C ASP A 38 5.11 -7.41 8.76
N ALA A 39 6.08 -7.91 9.51
CA ALA A 39 6.63 -9.25 9.34
C ALA A 39 5.56 -10.35 9.50
N ASP A 40 4.47 -10.05 10.21
CA ASP A 40 3.38 -10.96 10.53
C ASP A 40 2.19 -10.86 9.56
N ALA A 41 2.23 -9.92 8.61
CA ALA A 41 1.17 -9.65 7.65
C ALA A 41 -0.19 -9.30 8.29
N ILE A 42 -0.18 -8.74 9.50
CA ILE A 42 -1.41 -8.36 10.24
C ILE A 42 -1.71 -6.87 10.19
N THR A 43 -0.74 -6.07 9.74
CA THR A 43 -0.90 -4.63 9.53
C THR A 43 -0.60 -4.30 8.09
N ILE A 44 -1.51 -3.62 7.39
CA ILE A 44 -1.28 -3.15 6.02
C ILE A 44 -1.24 -1.63 6.04
N CYS A 45 -0.19 -1.06 5.45
CA CYS A 45 0.01 0.38 5.40
C CYS A 45 0.18 0.87 3.94
N PRO A 46 -0.41 2.02 3.59
CA PRO A 46 -0.17 2.68 2.33
C PRO A 46 1.09 3.54 2.38
N ALA A 47 1.75 3.69 1.24
CA ALA A 47 2.80 4.68 1.04
C ALA A 47 2.67 5.35 -0.31
N GLN A 48 2.93 6.65 -0.36
CA GLN A 48 3.00 7.43 -1.61
C GLN A 48 4.38 8.09 -1.73
N ASN A 49 4.87 8.20 -2.97
CA ASN A 49 6.11 8.91 -3.24
C ASN A 49 5.93 10.03 -4.25
N SER A 50 6.57 11.17 -3.99
CA SER A 50 6.59 12.32 -4.89
C SER A 50 7.77 12.26 -5.85
N CYS A 51 7.61 12.79 -7.06
CA CYS A 51 8.70 12.87 -8.03
C CYS A 51 9.90 13.64 -7.46
N ILE A 52 9.63 14.74 -6.74
CA ILE A 52 10.65 15.60 -6.13
C ILE A 52 11.46 14.82 -5.09
N HIS A 53 10.79 14.07 -4.20
CA HIS A 53 11.47 13.27 -3.20
C HIS A 53 12.30 12.16 -3.83
N LEU A 54 11.72 11.40 -4.77
CA LEU A 54 12.44 10.32 -5.45
C LEU A 54 13.69 10.83 -6.16
N ASN A 55 13.58 11.93 -6.92
CA ASN A 55 14.73 12.50 -7.62
C ASN A 55 15.81 12.95 -6.64
N LYS A 56 15.42 13.60 -5.54
CA LYS A 56 16.37 14.03 -4.50
C LYS A 56 17.12 12.84 -3.87
N MET A 57 16.44 11.74 -3.57
CA MET A 57 17.09 10.55 -3.00
C MET A 57 18.09 9.94 -3.99
N ILE A 58 17.70 9.81 -5.27
CA ILE A 58 18.57 9.29 -6.34
C ILE A 58 19.75 10.21 -6.62
N GLU A 59 19.57 11.54 -6.57
CA GLU A 59 20.66 12.50 -6.77
C GLU A 59 21.69 12.44 -5.63
N ASN A 60 21.25 12.20 -4.40
CA ASN A 60 22.12 12.06 -3.24
C ASN A 60 22.87 10.73 -3.20
N ASP A 61 22.22 9.65 -3.65
CA ASP A 61 22.79 8.31 -3.71
C ASP A 61 22.33 7.58 -4.98
N PRO A 62 23.04 7.80 -6.11
CA PRO A 62 22.67 7.25 -7.41
C PRO A 62 22.80 5.73 -7.51
N ASP A 63 23.66 5.12 -6.68
CA ASP A 63 23.94 3.68 -6.71
C ASP A 63 22.72 2.89 -6.17
N ASP A 64 21.98 3.47 -5.22
CA ASP A 64 20.77 2.89 -4.61
C ASP A 64 19.45 3.33 -5.26
N LYS A 65 19.48 3.79 -6.51
CA LYS A 65 18.28 4.27 -7.23
C LYS A 65 17.11 3.28 -7.26
N GLU A 66 17.39 1.98 -7.33
CA GLU A 66 16.37 0.94 -7.39
C GLU A 66 15.73 0.71 -6.02
N TYR A 67 16.55 0.81 -4.97
CA TYR A 67 16.09 0.74 -3.59
C TYR A 67 15.09 1.87 -3.30
N TYR A 68 15.41 3.12 -3.66
CA TYR A 68 14.48 4.24 -3.46
C TYR A 68 13.20 4.16 -4.31
N ARG A 69 13.28 3.53 -5.48
CA ARG A 69 12.11 3.32 -6.34
C ARG A 69 11.12 2.34 -5.74
N TRP A 70 11.59 1.30 -5.06
CA TRP A 70 10.74 0.16 -4.66
C TRP A 70 10.66 -0.09 -3.15
N SER A 71 11.19 0.80 -2.32
CA SER A 71 11.13 0.68 -0.86
C SER A 71 10.16 1.71 -0.26
N PRO A 72 8.89 1.34 0.00
CA PRO A 72 7.89 2.21 0.63
C PRO A 72 8.34 2.90 1.92
N SER A 73 9.23 2.29 2.69
CA SER A 73 9.79 2.87 3.93
C SER A 73 10.58 4.16 3.68
N GLU A 74 11.14 4.33 2.48
CA GLU A 74 11.94 5.50 2.10
C GLU A 74 11.12 6.58 1.39
N TRP A 75 9.82 6.36 1.21
CA TRP A 75 8.97 7.27 0.44
C TRP A 75 8.48 8.44 1.29
N SER A 76 8.25 9.58 0.64
CA SER A 76 7.91 10.84 1.35
C SER A 76 6.62 10.79 2.17
N HIS A 77 5.71 9.86 1.86
CA HIS A 77 4.42 9.72 2.54
C HIS A 77 4.18 8.28 3.00
N GLU A 78 5.18 7.71 3.68
CA GLU A 78 5.06 6.45 4.44
C GLU A 78 3.92 6.56 5.47
N SER A 79 3.14 5.49 5.61
CA SER A 79 1.96 5.36 6.48
C SER A 79 0.82 6.39 6.26
N LYS A 80 0.94 7.36 5.35
CA LYS A 80 -0.07 8.43 5.22
C LYS A 80 -1.36 7.87 4.63
N GLY A 81 -2.45 8.04 5.39
CA GLY A 81 -3.74 7.42 5.10
C GLY A 81 -3.91 6.03 5.72
N GLY A 82 -2.99 5.57 6.56
CA GLY A 82 -3.04 4.26 7.22
C GLY A 82 -4.29 4.04 8.10
N GLU A 83 -4.95 5.09 8.56
CA GLU A 83 -6.20 4.99 9.32
C GLU A 83 -7.30 4.24 8.54
N SER A 84 -7.35 4.40 7.21
CA SER A 84 -8.30 3.70 6.34
C SER A 84 -8.09 2.18 6.33
N PHE A 85 -6.91 1.69 6.75
CA PHE A 85 -6.57 0.27 6.84
C PHE A 85 -6.82 -0.34 8.22
N LYS A 86 -7.32 0.45 9.18
CA LYS A 86 -7.53 -0.01 10.56
C LYS A 86 -8.50 -1.19 10.65
N GLU A 87 -9.62 -1.13 9.93
CA GLU A 87 -10.64 -2.19 9.93
C GLU A 87 -10.05 -3.51 9.42
N ILE A 88 -9.41 -3.49 8.25
CA ILE A 88 -8.83 -4.69 7.67
C ILE A 88 -7.68 -5.24 8.51
N SER A 89 -6.83 -4.38 9.09
CA SER A 89 -5.73 -4.84 9.96
C SER A 89 -6.25 -5.49 11.24
N LEU A 90 -7.37 -5.02 11.80
CA LEU A 90 -8.03 -5.69 12.94
C LEU A 90 -8.59 -7.07 12.54
N TYR A 91 -9.20 -7.17 11.36
CA TYR A 91 -9.69 -8.45 10.81
C TYR A 91 -8.54 -9.44 10.60
N LEU A 92 -7.43 -9.00 10.01
CA LEU A 92 -6.24 -9.84 9.78
C LEU A 92 -5.64 -10.32 11.10
N ARG A 93 -5.49 -9.43 12.09
CA ARG A 93 -5.03 -9.81 13.44
C ARG A 93 -5.91 -10.88 14.07
N ALA A 94 -7.23 -10.71 14.04
CA ALA A 94 -8.16 -11.70 14.59
C ALA A 94 -8.08 -13.06 13.87
N ASN A 95 -7.85 -13.08 12.55
CA ASN A 95 -7.64 -14.33 11.81
C ASN A 95 -6.30 -14.99 12.18
N ALA A 96 -5.24 -14.20 12.34
CA ALA A 96 -3.92 -14.70 12.71
C ALA A 96 -3.90 -15.38 14.08
N GLU A 97 -4.69 -14.88 15.05
CA GLU A 97 -4.83 -15.48 16.39
C GLU A 97 -5.44 -16.91 16.38
N LEU A 98 -6.20 -17.25 15.33
CA LEU A 98 -6.84 -18.55 15.19
C LEU A 98 -5.88 -19.61 14.64
N ILE A 99 -4.77 -19.22 14.03
CA ILE A 99 -3.80 -20.12 13.41
C ILE A 99 -3.00 -20.87 14.49
N LYS A 100 -2.74 -22.17 14.26
CA LYS A 100 -2.11 -23.05 15.27
C LYS A 100 -0.79 -23.65 14.81
N SER A 101 -0.46 -23.54 13.52
CA SER A 101 0.77 -24.09 12.95
C SER A 101 1.54 -23.06 12.13
N SER A 102 2.85 -23.27 11.97
CA SER A 102 3.70 -22.42 11.14
C SER A 102 3.27 -22.44 9.67
N ASP A 103 2.96 -23.62 9.13
CA ASP A 103 2.58 -23.77 7.71
C ASP A 103 1.29 -23.00 7.37
N GLU A 104 0.28 -23.06 8.25
CA GLU A 104 -0.93 -22.26 8.11
C GLU A 104 -0.65 -20.76 8.20
N TYR A 105 0.34 -20.37 9.03
CA TYR A 105 0.72 -18.98 9.20
C TYR A 105 1.44 -18.44 7.96
N ASP A 106 2.33 -19.24 7.37
CA ASP A 106 3.01 -18.89 6.11
C ASP A 106 2.01 -18.78 4.96
N GLN A 107 1.02 -19.68 4.90
CA GLN A 107 -0.07 -19.58 3.93
C GLN A 107 -0.93 -18.33 4.15
N PHE A 108 -1.21 -17.97 5.40
CA PHE A 108 -1.91 -16.73 5.73
C PHE A 108 -1.15 -15.50 5.24
N LYS A 109 0.15 -15.38 5.52
CA LYS A 109 0.98 -14.27 5.02
C LYS A 109 0.95 -14.18 3.50
N PHE A 110 1.13 -15.32 2.83
CA PHE A 110 1.06 -15.40 1.38
C PHE A 110 -0.29 -14.88 0.86
N ASP A 111 -1.39 -15.30 1.47
CA ASP A 111 -2.73 -14.88 1.08
C ASP A 111 -2.98 -13.39 1.28
N VAL A 112 -2.45 -12.81 2.36
CA VAL A 112 -2.50 -11.35 2.59
C VAL A 112 -1.74 -10.61 1.49
N TYR A 113 -0.51 -11.01 1.20
CA TYR A 113 0.30 -10.37 0.16
C TYR A 113 -0.32 -10.49 -1.23
N GLN A 114 -0.84 -11.67 -1.59
CA GLN A 114 -1.57 -11.85 -2.85
C GLN A 114 -2.81 -10.97 -2.91
N SER A 115 -3.56 -10.85 -1.81
CA SER A 115 -4.74 -9.99 -1.75
C SER A 115 -4.38 -8.51 -1.94
N SER A 116 -3.28 -8.05 -1.33
CA SER A 116 -2.74 -6.69 -1.54
C SER A 116 -2.37 -6.43 -3.00
N ILE A 117 -1.70 -7.38 -3.65
CA ILE A 117 -1.32 -7.27 -5.07
C ILE A 117 -2.57 -7.21 -5.95
N LEU A 118 -3.55 -8.09 -5.71
CA LEU A 118 -4.79 -8.14 -6.49
C LEU A 118 -5.62 -6.85 -6.34
N ALA A 119 -5.70 -6.28 -5.14
CA ALA A 119 -6.39 -5.02 -4.91
C ALA A 119 -5.72 -3.86 -5.67
N LEU A 120 -4.38 -3.72 -5.60
CA LEU A 120 -3.63 -2.72 -6.36
C LEU A 120 -3.79 -2.91 -7.88
N LYS A 121 -3.75 -4.16 -8.35
CA LYS A 121 -3.94 -4.49 -9.76
C LYS A 121 -5.34 -4.14 -10.26
N SER A 122 -6.37 -4.42 -9.46
CA SER A 122 -7.75 -4.03 -9.78
C SER A 122 -7.89 -2.52 -9.94
N LEU A 123 -7.31 -1.70 -9.06
CA LEU A 123 -7.32 -0.23 -9.21
C LEU A 123 -6.63 0.22 -10.50
N LYS A 124 -5.51 -0.41 -10.86
CA LYS A 124 -4.80 -0.12 -12.11
C LYS A 124 -5.65 -0.46 -13.33
N GLU A 125 -6.29 -1.62 -13.34
CA GLU A 125 -7.16 -2.08 -14.43
C GLU A 125 -8.42 -1.22 -14.58
N GLU A 126 -8.93 -0.70 -13.46
CA GLU A 126 -10.06 0.24 -13.42
C GLU A 126 -9.67 1.69 -13.75
N SER A 127 -8.42 1.91 -14.19
CA SER A 127 -7.90 3.24 -14.54
C SER A 127 -8.01 4.29 -13.42
N PHE A 128 -8.12 3.85 -12.16
CA PHE A 128 -8.28 4.73 -10.99
C PHE A 128 -7.18 5.81 -10.93
N PHE A 129 -5.94 5.43 -11.23
CA PHE A 129 -4.79 6.34 -11.17
C PHE A 129 -4.75 7.36 -12.32
N LEU A 130 -5.41 7.09 -13.45
CA LEU A 130 -5.44 7.99 -14.61
C LEU A 130 -6.34 9.21 -14.39
N ILE A 131 -7.34 9.09 -13.50
CA ILE A 131 -8.25 10.18 -13.12
C ILE A 131 -7.45 11.40 -12.61
N TRP A 132 -6.30 11.16 -12.01
CA TRP A 132 -5.44 12.18 -11.41
C TRP A 132 -4.39 12.77 -12.35
N ILE A 133 -4.33 12.30 -13.60
CA ILE A 133 -3.45 12.85 -14.64
C ILE A 133 -4.16 13.99 -15.40
N GLY A 134 -5.49 14.14 -15.24
CA GLY A 134 -6.33 15.10 -15.98
C GLY A 134 -6.66 16.43 -15.28
N MET A 135 -6.00 16.79 -14.18
CA MET A 135 -6.17 18.10 -13.51
C MET A 135 -4.99 19.05 -13.76
N VAL A 136 -4.46 19.05 -14.99
CA VAL A 136 -3.49 20.05 -15.48
C VAL A 136 -4.09 20.77 -16.69
#